data_AF-N8YQI8-F1
#
_entry.id   AF-N8YQI8-F1
#
_cell.length_a   1.000
_cell.length_b   1.000
_cell.length_c   1.000
_cell.angle_alpha   90.00
_cell.angle_beta   90.00
_cell.angle_gamma   90.00
#
_symmetry.space_group_name_H-M   'P 1'
#
loop_
_entity.id
_entity.type
_entity.pdbx_description
1 polymer ?
#
loop_
_entity_poly.entity_id
_entity_poly.type
_entity_poly.pdbx_seq_one_letter_code
_entity_poly.pdbx_strand_id
1 'polypeptide(L)'
;MTAQTFSQANSRYQSIFETLQNVIRSHTLSTGVVLLEGPLSNIFNTSRVPVRKALQLLFDQRLISRFEGRGYLVNPEQSNDIEPIRLEITRELLGLASDEDIIDTRLLSDKVYDELYQCISYIILHGHYRLDEQRIAEHFNVGRNVVREALKSLHLQGLVEKEAYGDWLAGPLTAQSVIENYELRLILEPLALKANIHHISYEDIQQMLNRIRYAQTHKQDVNASLIQQIEADLHQTLCNIKWHNQKMANILYNAQSSILISRVIHDAIHLSNYELMLEEHNAILEALLCGSIDQGLEYLEKHLINAKKRSVEYLKVFSIIPEPNIPPYLERIS
;
A
#
# COMPACT_ATOMS: atom_id res chain seq x y z
N MET A 1 8.83 27.66 10.78
CA MET A 1 7.77 27.57 11.82
C MET A 1 6.48 27.14 11.16
N THR A 2 6.10 25.89 11.36
CA THR A 2 4.72 25.42 11.59
C THR A 2 4.88 23.92 11.85
N ALA A 3 4.87 23.56 13.13
CA ALA A 3 4.81 22.18 13.54
C ALA A 3 3.44 21.65 13.12
N GLN A 4 3.40 20.87 12.04
CA GLN A 4 2.23 20.07 11.74
C GLN A 4 2.07 19.07 12.88
N THR A 5 0.96 19.22 13.58
CA THR A 5 0.59 18.42 14.73
C THR A 5 0.30 17.01 14.20
N PHE A 6 1.22 16.08 14.45
CA PHE A 6 1.01 14.66 14.15
C PHE A 6 -0.23 14.19 14.91
N SER A 7 -1.32 13.96 14.17
CA SER A 7 -2.50 13.26 14.67
C SER A 7 -2.06 11.92 15.26
N GLN A 8 -2.30 11.73 16.56
CA GLN A 8 -2.03 10.47 17.26
C GLN A 8 -2.62 9.30 16.47
N ALA A 9 -1.76 8.34 16.09
CA ALA A 9 -2.18 7.09 15.48
C ALA A 9 -2.97 6.26 16.52
N ASN A 10 -4.26 6.52 16.64
CA ASN A 10 -5.13 5.74 17.50
C ASN A 10 -5.20 4.30 16.98
N SER A 11 -4.84 3.34 17.83
CA SER A 11 -4.92 1.91 17.51
C SER A 11 -6.36 1.54 17.07
N ARG A 12 -6.54 0.54 16.21
CA ARG A 12 -7.86 0.15 15.67
C ARG A 12 -8.95 -0.04 16.73
N TYR A 13 -8.61 -0.65 17.88
CA TYR A 13 -9.57 -0.78 18.99
C TYR A 13 -9.89 0.56 19.66
N GLN A 14 -8.97 1.52 19.63
CA GLN A 14 -9.11 2.87 20.19
C GLN A 14 -10.10 3.69 19.38
N SER A 15 -10.02 3.63 18.04
CA SER A 15 -10.99 4.28 17.15
C SER A 15 -12.40 3.67 17.31
N ILE A 16 -12.51 2.34 17.38
CA ILE A 16 -13.79 1.66 17.66
C ILE A 16 -14.33 2.07 19.04
N PHE A 17 -13.46 2.11 20.05
CA PHE A 17 -13.80 2.53 21.40
C PHE A 17 -14.30 3.98 21.43
N GLU A 18 -13.61 4.92 20.78
CA GLU A 18 -13.97 6.34 20.72
C GLU A 18 -15.29 6.55 19.98
N THR A 19 -15.48 5.87 18.84
CA THR A 19 -16.73 5.92 18.08
C THR A 19 -17.90 5.46 18.93
N LEU A 20 -17.80 4.27 19.53
CA LEU A 20 -18.84 3.71 20.39
C LEU A 20 -19.07 4.56 21.65
N GLN A 21 -18.00 5.05 22.27
CA GLN A 21 -18.09 5.93 23.43
C GLN A 21 -18.84 7.22 23.08
N ASN A 22 -18.55 7.82 21.93
CA ASN A 22 -19.20 9.05 21.49
C ASN A 22 -20.70 8.84 21.29
N VAL A 23 -21.11 7.79 20.56
CA VAL A 23 -22.54 7.53 20.30
C VAL A 23 -23.32 7.09 21.55
N ILE A 24 -22.66 6.47 22.52
CA ILE A 24 -23.26 6.16 23.83
C ILE A 24 -23.44 7.45 24.64
N ARG A 25 -22.40 8.30 24.71
CA ARG A 25 -22.44 9.55 25.49
C ARG A 25 -23.37 10.60 24.88
N SER A 26 -23.48 10.64 23.56
CA SER A 26 -24.44 11.50 22.85
C SER A 26 -25.88 10.96 22.89
N HIS A 27 -26.11 9.79 23.52
CA HIS A 27 -27.40 9.11 23.59
C HIS A 27 -27.96 8.70 22.21
N THR A 28 -27.12 8.65 21.17
CA THR A 28 -27.48 8.12 19.84
C THR A 28 -27.76 6.63 19.92
N LEU A 29 -26.96 5.89 20.71
CA LEU A 29 -27.31 4.54 21.17
C LEU A 29 -28.02 4.64 22.52
N SER A 30 -29.29 4.26 22.55
CA SER A 30 -30.09 4.28 23.77
C SER A 30 -29.65 3.23 24.79
N THR A 31 -29.87 3.52 26.07
CA THR A 31 -29.72 2.55 27.16
C THR A 31 -30.53 1.29 26.87
N GLY A 32 -29.91 0.12 27.09
CA GLY A 32 -30.49 -1.19 26.78
C GLY A 32 -30.13 -1.75 25.41
N VAL A 33 -29.52 -0.99 24.49
CA VAL A 33 -29.09 -1.54 23.19
C VAL A 33 -28.02 -2.62 23.37
N VAL A 34 -28.21 -3.77 22.71
CA VAL A 34 -27.29 -4.91 22.75
C VAL A 34 -26.13 -4.72 21.76
N LEU A 35 -24.90 -4.74 22.26
CA LEU A 35 -23.66 -4.71 21.47
C LEU A 35 -23.08 -6.13 21.30
N LEU A 36 -22.86 -6.53 20.05
CA LEU A 36 -22.32 -7.84 19.67
C LEU A 36 -21.03 -7.71 18.87
N GLU A 37 -20.05 -8.57 19.15
CA GLU A 37 -18.75 -8.56 18.44
C GLU A 37 -18.90 -8.76 16.93
N GLY A 38 -19.73 -9.70 16.49
CA GLY A 38 -19.87 -10.05 15.06
C GLY A 38 -20.41 -8.91 14.19
N PRO A 39 -21.61 -8.36 14.50
CA PRO A 39 -22.16 -7.20 13.81
C PRO A 39 -21.22 -6.00 13.81
N LEU A 40 -20.63 -5.67 14.98
CA LEU A 40 -19.67 -4.56 15.07
C LEU A 40 -18.42 -4.79 14.22
N SER A 41 -17.90 -6.03 14.16
CA SER A 41 -16.79 -6.38 13.26
C SER A 41 -17.12 -6.13 11.80
N ASN A 42 -18.35 -6.43 11.37
CA ASN A 42 -18.77 -6.19 9.99
C ASN A 42 -18.90 -4.69 9.71
N ILE A 43 -19.51 -3.93 10.63
CA ILE A 43 -19.72 -2.47 10.50
C ILE A 43 -18.38 -1.72 10.42
N PHE A 44 -17.41 -2.14 11.24
CA PHE A 44 -16.06 -1.55 11.28
C PHE A 44 -15.05 -2.22 10.34
N ASN A 45 -15.50 -3.15 9.48
CA ASN A 45 -14.67 -3.91 8.54
C ASN A 45 -13.36 -4.45 9.16
N THR A 46 -13.47 -5.11 10.32
CA THR A 46 -12.31 -5.57 11.10
C THR A 46 -12.54 -6.93 11.73
N SER A 47 -11.47 -7.59 12.19
CA SER A 47 -11.60 -8.86 12.90
C SER A 47 -12.28 -8.68 14.27
N ARG A 48 -12.71 -9.77 14.90
CA ARG A 48 -13.37 -9.72 16.22
C ARG A 48 -12.45 -9.29 17.36
N VAL A 49 -11.14 -9.36 17.17
CA VAL A 49 -10.14 -9.08 18.20
C VAL A 49 -10.13 -7.60 18.65
N PRO A 50 -9.99 -6.60 17.76
CA PRO A 50 -10.04 -5.18 18.15
C PRO A 50 -11.41 -4.77 18.70
N VAL A 51 -12.51 -5.31 18.15
CA VAL A 51 -13.88 -5.05 18.67
C VAL A 51 -14.02 -5.55 20.11
N ARG A 52 -13.55 -6.77 20.40
CA ARG A 52 -13.57 -7.31 21.76
C ARG A 52 -12.79 -6.43 22.73
N LYS A 53 -11.61 -5.96 22.33
CA LYS A 53 -10.79 -5.06 23.16
C LYS A 53 -11.50 -3.71 23.40
N ALA A 54 -12.15 -3.15 22.38
CA ALA A 54 -12.92 -1.92 22.52
C ALA A 54 -14.12 -2.08 23.47
N LEU A 55 -14.87 -3.18 23.34
CA LEU A 55 -15.98 -3.51 24.25
C LEU A 55 -15.50 -3.71 25.69
N GLN A 56 -14.33 -4.34 25.88
CA GLN A 56 -13.75 -4.48 27.21
C GLN A 56 -13.43 -3.10 27.83
N LEU A 57 -12.85 -2.18 27.08
CA LEU A 57 -12.57 -0.82 27.57
C LEU A 57 -13.85 -0.04 27.92
N LEU A 58 -14.90 -0.15 27.11
CA LEU A 58 -16.21 0.45 27.42
C LEU A 58 -16.83 -0.14 28.69
N PHE A 59 -16.65 -1.45 28.90
CA PHE A 59 -17.11 -2.13 30.11
C PHE A 59 -16.32 -1.67 31.35
N ASP A 60 -15.01 -1.58 31.24
CA ASP A 60 -14.13 -1.10 32.32
C ASP A 60 -14.46 0.36 32.69
N GLN A 61 -14.89 1.17 31.71
CA GLN A 61 -15.38 2.53 31.92
C GLN A 61 -16.85 2.62 32.34
N ARG A 62 -17.52 1.49 32.57
CA ARG A 62 -18.93 1.39 33.00
C ARG A 62 -19.91 2.10 32.07
N LEU A 63 -19.60 2.16 30.77
CA LEU A 63 -20.52 2.65 29.74
C LEU A 63 -21.44 1.53 29.22
N ILE A 64 -21.00 0.28 29.37
CA ILE A 64 -21.75 -0.91 29.00
C ILE A 64 -21.69 -1.93 30.14
N SER A 65 -22.67 -2.83 30.20
CA SER A 65 -22.79 -3.85 31.26
C SER A 65 -23.07 -5.24 30.67
N ARG A 66 -22.81 -6.29 31.45
CA ARG A 66 -23.20 -7.66 31.08
C ARG A 66 -24.67 -7.88 31.41
N PHE A 67 -25.31 -8.79 30.69
CA PHE A 67 -26.70 -9.19 30.91
C PHE A 67 -26.87 -10.68 30.66
N GLU A 68 -28.06 -11.22 30.95
CA GLU A 68 -28.41 -12.60 30.63
C GLU A 68 -28.57 -12.77 29.11
N GLY A 69 -27.44 -13.03 28.44
CA GLY A 69 -27.38 -13.17 26.99
C GLY A 69 -25.96 -13.10 26.44
N ARG A 70 -25.83 -13.00 25.11
CA ARG A 70 -24.54 -12.79 24.43
C ARG A 70 -24.32 -11.30 24.18
N GLY A 71 -23.13 -10.80 24.49
CA GLY A 71 -22.72 -9.41 24.25
C GLY A 71 -22.69 -8.56 25.51
N TYR A 72 -22.97 -7.27 25.32
CA TYR A 72 -23.08 -6.24 26.36
C TYR A 72 -24.31 -5.36 26.12
N LEU A 73 -24.83 -4.70 27.15
CA LEU A 73 -25.86 -3.67 27.05
C LEU A 73 -25.26 -2.29 27.23
N VAL A 74 -25.70 -1.32 26.43
CA VAL A 74 -25.45 0.10 26.72
C VAL A 74 -26.10 0.45 28.06
N ASN A 75 -25.27 0.87 29.03
CA ASN A 75 -25.71 1.15 30.40
C ASN A 75 -24.80 2.21 31.06
N PRO A 76 -24.78 3.46 30.56
CA PRO A 76 -23.96 4.52 31.13
C PRO A 76 -24.45 4.97 32.52
N GLU A 77 -25.75 4.80 32.81
CA GLU A 77 -26.37 5.20 34.09
C GLU A 77 -26.26 4.14 35.20
N GLN A 78 -25.74 2.95 34.88
CA GLN A 78 -25.60 1.82 35.81
C GLN A 78 -26.93 1.39 36.45
N SER A 79 -28.02 1.45 35.69
CA SER A 79 -29.33 0.96 36.12
C SER A 79 -29.33 -0.57 36.18
N ASN A 80 -29.96 -1.12 37.22
CA ASN A 80 -30.02 -2.58 37.47
C ASN A 80 -31.18 -3.28 36.73
N ASP A 81 -32.16 -2.52 36.26
CA ASP A 81 -33.37 -3.04 35.61
C ASP A 81 -33.49 -2.46 34.20
N ILE A 82 -32.79 -3.10 33.25
CA ILE A 82 -32.71 -2.66 31.85
C ILE A 82 -33.10 -3.83 30.95
N GLU A 83 -34.15 -3.64 30.17
CA GLU A 83 -34.55 -4.61 29.16
C GLU A 83 -33.59 -4.59 27.94
N PRO A 84 -33.10 -5.75 27.47
CA PRO A 84 -32.26 -5.84 26.28
C PRO A 84 -33.00 -5.44 24.99
N ILE A 85 -32.59 -4.33 24.38
CA ILE A 85 -33.08 -3.83 23.10
C ILE A 85 -32.19 -4.37 21.98
N ARG A 86 -32.74 -5.22 21.11
CA ARG A 86 -32.05 -5.70 19.91
C ARG A 86 -32.31 -4.75 18.75
N LEU A 87 -31.47 -3.73 18.65
CA LEU A 87 -31.44 -2.80 17.53
C LEU A 87 -30.39 -3.24 16.51
N GLU A 88 -30.71 -3.17 15.23
CA GLU A 88 -29.69 -3.29 14.17
C GLU A 88 -28.85 -2.01 14.14
N ILE A 89 -27.57 -2.14 14.48
CA ILE A 89 -26.62 -1.03 14.46
C ILE A 89 -26.13 -0.86 13.03
N THR A 90 -26.36 0.31 12.43
CA THR A 90 -25.89 0.61 11.07
C THR A 90 -24.70 1.57 11.08
N ARG A 91 -24.03 1.72 9.94
CA ARG A 91 -22.90 2.66 9.80
C ARG A 91 -23.36 4.11 10.00
N GLU A 92 -24.53 4.46 9.50
CA GLU A 92 -25.14 5.79 9.64
C GLU A 92 -25.42 6.11 11.12
N LEU A 93 -25.91 5.12 11.88
CA LEU A 93 -26.17 5.25 13.32
C LEU A 93 -24.88 5.53 14.11
N LEU A 94 -23.74 5.01 13.63
CA LEU A 94 -22.42 5.25 14.21
C LEU A 94 -21.75 6.54 13.70
N GLY A 95 -22.41 7.29 12.80
CA GLY A 95 -21.85 8.50 12.19
C GLY A 95 -20.76 8.22 11.15
N LEU A 96 -20.76 7.04 10.51
CA LEU A 96 -19.77 6.59 9.52
C LEU A 96 -20.25 6.77 8.07
N ALA A 97 -20.82 7.93 7.75
CA ALA A 97 -21.70 8.14 6.59
C ALA A 97 -21.00 8.43 5.25
N SER A 98 -19.67 8.65 5.22
CA SER A 98 -18.93 8.84 3.96
C SER A 98 -17.93 7.70 3.71
N ASP A 99 -17.63 7.43 2.43
CA ASP A 99 -16.51 6.55 2.04
C ASP A 99 -15.14 7.15 2.47
N GLU A 100 -15.10 8.41 2.90
CA GLU A 100 -13.93 9.04 3.53
C GLU A 100 -13.86 8.80 5.05
N ASP A 101 -14.98 8.49 5.70
CA ASP A 101 -15.07 8.06 7.12
C ASP A 101 -14.87 6.54 7.27
N ILE A 102 -14.38 5.87 6.23
CA ILE A 102 -13.73 4.58 6.39
C ILE A 102 -12.60 4.82 7.39
N ILE A 103 -12.77 4.34 8.63
CA ILE A 103 -11.68 4.15 9.59
C ILE A 103 -10.50 3.64 8.79
N ASP A 104 -9.50 4.51 8.59
CA ASP A 104 -8.39 4.32 7.65
C ASP A 104 -8.01 2.84 7.56
N THR A 105 -8.55 2.16 6.54
CA THR A 105 -8.51 0.70 6.46
C THR A 105 -7.14 0.19 6.09
N ARG A 106 -6.21 1.10 5.74
CA ARG A 106 -4.80 0.75 5.65
C ARG A 106 -4.40 0.15 6.99
N LEU A 107 -3.92 -1.09 6.94
CA LEU A 107 -3.27 -1.68 8.11
C LEU A 107 -2.20 -0.69 8.57
N LEU A 108 -1.95 -0.60 9.88
CA LEU A 108 -0.76 0.09 10.38
C LEU A 108 0.51 -0.44 9.68
N SER A 109 0.47 -1.68 9.19
CA SER A 109 1.53 -2.25 8.34
C SER A 109 1.61 -1.61 6.97
N ASP A 110 0.51 -1.15 6.37
CA ASP A 110 0.50 -0.50 5.06
C ASP A 110 1.11 0.90 5.15
N LYS A 111 0.83 1.64 6.23
CA LYS A 111 1.49 2.94 6.50
C LYS A 111 2.99 2.76 6.75
N VAL A 112 3.35 1.80 7.61
CA VAL A 112 4.76 1.46 7.86
C VAL A 112 5.43 0.99 6.57
N TYR A 113 4.72 0.21 5.75
CA TYR A 113 5.18 -0.22 4.44
C TYR A 113 5.42 0.97 3.52
N ASP A 114 4.46 1.88 3.36
CA ASP A 114 4.57 3.04 2.46
C ASP A 114 5.79 3.90 2.82
N GLU A 115 6.00 4.17 4.10
CA GLU A 115 7.14 4.96 4.57
C GLU A 115 8.48 4.22 4.43
N LEU A 116 8.53 2.93 4.82
CA LEU A 116 9.74 2.12 4.61
C LEU A 116 10.06 1.98 3.13
N TYR A 117 9.05 1.78 2.28
CA TYR A 117 9.17 1.66 0.85
C TYR A 117 9.79 2.90 0.23
N GLN A 118 9.28 4.09 0.57
CA GLN A 118 9.84 5.36 0.11
C GLN A 118 11.29 5.53 0.57
N CYS A 119 11.56 5.32 1.86
CA CYS A 119 12.89 5.45 2.44
C CYS A 119 13.90 4.48 1.79
N ILE A 120 13.55 3.20 1.71
CA ILE A 120 14.44 2.16 1.20
C ILE A 120 14.68 2.37 -0.28
N SER A 121 13.65 2.72 -1.07
CA SER A 121 13.81 2.97 -2.51
C SER A 121 14.89 4.01 -2.81
N TYR A 122 15.01 5.04 -1.97
CA TYR A 122 16.05 6.06 -2.11
C TYR A 122 17.41 5.55 -1.62
N ILE A 123 17.45 4.93 -0.43
CA ILE A 123 18.72 4.63 0.23
C ILE A 123 19.52 3.52 -0.47
N ILE A 124 18.85 2.55 -1.12
CA ILE A 124 19.51 1.43 -1.81
C ILE A 124 20.37 1.87 -2.99
N LEU A 125 20.18 3.10 -3.50
CA LEU A 125 21.06 3.69 -4.50
C LEU A 125 22.43 4.05 -3.93
N HIS A 126 22.52 4.29 -2.62
CA HIS A 126 23.72 4.80 -1.96
C HIS A 126 24.53 3.73 -1.21
N GLY A 127 24.00 2.51 -1.07
CA GLY A 127 24.72 1.43 -0.42
C GLY A 127 23.85 0.26 -0.02
N HIS A 128 24.45 -0.61 0.79
CA HIS A 128 23.81 -1.76 1.41
C HIS A 128 23.48 -1.45 2.87
N TYR A 129 22.25 -1.72 3.27
CA TYR A 129 21.76 -1.41 4.61
C TYR A 129 21.14 -2.61 5.30
N ARG A 130 21.36 -2.69 6.61
CA ARG A 130 20.62 -3.58 7.53
C ARG A 130 19.45 -2.83 8.15
N LEU A 131 18.31 -3.50 8.28
CA LEU A 131 17.10 -3.00 8.90
C LEU A 131 16.87 -3.66 10.26
N ASP A 132 16.73 -2.85 11.32
CA ASP A 132 16.44 -3.32 12.67
C ASP A 132 14.93 -3.26 12.98
N GLU A 133 14.29 -4.44 13.08
CA GLU A 133 12.84 -4.54 13.37
C GLU A 133 12.41 -3.80 14.64
N GLN A 134 13.26 -3.82 15.68
CA GLN A 134 12.95 -3.19 16.95
C GLN A 134 13.00 -1.67 16.80
N ARG A 135 14.03 -1.14 16.15
CA ARG A 135 14.14 0.31 15.93
C ARG A 135 13.07 0.83 14.99
N ILE A 136 12.67 0.06 13.97
CA ILE A 136 11.50 0.39 13.14
C ILE A 136 10.25 0.46 14.02
N ALA A 137 10.01 -0.55 14.86
CA ALA A 137 8.83 -0.57 15.74
C ALA A 137 8.79 0.63 16.70
N GLU A 138 9.94 1.02 17.26
CA GLU A 138 10.08 2.21 18.12
C GLU A 138 9.87 3.51 17.33
N HIS A 139 10.45 3.63 16.13
CA HIS A 139 10.32 4.82 15.27
C HIS A 139 8.87 5.09 14.87
N PHE A 140 8.14 4.05 14.46
CA PHE A 140 6.74 4.16 14.02
C PHE A 140 5.74 4.04 15.18
N ASN A 141 6.20 3.81 16.42
CA ASN A 141 5.36 3.56 17.59
C ASN A 141 4.33 2.42 17.36
N VAL A 142 4.79 1.32 16.77
CA VAL A 142 3.97 0.14 16.45
C VAL A 142 4.54 -1.14 17.08
N GLY A 143 3.76 -2.22 17.11
CA GLY A 143 4.26 -3.53 17.54
C GLY A 143 5.15 -4.19 16.47
N ARG A 144 6.13 -5.00 16.89
CA ARG A 144 7.05 -5.73 15.99
C ARG A 144 6.36 -6.60 14.94
N ASN A 145 5.17 -7.14 15.23
CA ASN A 145 4.42 -7.92 14.26
C ASN A 145 3.97 -7.07 13.07
N VAL A 146 3.60 -5.81 13.29
CA VAL A 146 3.21 -4.88 12.22
C VAL A 146 4.39 -4.61 11.29
N VAL A 147 5.56 -4.38 11.88
CA VAL A 147 6.83 -4.21 11.16
C VAL A 147 7.18 -5.44 10.33
N ARG A 148 7.06 -6.64 10.92
CA ARG A 148 7.34 -7.89 10.20
C ARG A 148 6.44 -8.10 9.00
N GLU A 149 5.16 -7.78 9.09
CA GLU A 149 4.24 -7.88 7.95
C GLU A 149 4.60 -6.85 6.86
N ALA A 150 5.00 -5.63 7.23
CA ALA A 150 5.51 -4.64 6.28
C ALA A 150 6.80 -5.11 5.58
N LEU A 151 7.78 -5.61 6.34
CA LEU A 151 9.05 -6.12 5.81
C LEU A 151 8.86 -7.36 4.93
N LYS A 152 7.96 -8.28 5.29
CA LYS A 152 7.58 -9.41 4.41
C LYS A 152 7.01 -8.93 3.08
N SER A 153 6.19 -7.88 3.09
CA SER A 153 5.61 -7.31 1.88
C SER A 153 6.69 -6.69 0.99
N LEU A 154 7.60 -5.92 1.59
CA LEU A 154 8.79 -5.38 0.89
C LEU A 154 9.69 -6.49 0.34
N HIS A 155 9.79 -7.62 1.04
CA HIS A 155 10.56 -8.77 0.60
C HIS A 155 9.95 -9.47 -0.60
N LEU A 156 8.63 -9.65 -0.61
CA LEU A 156 7.91 -10.15 -1.77
C LEU A 156 8.09 -9.23 -2.98
N GLN A 157 8.16 -7.92 -2.75
CA GLN A 157 8.46 -6.94 -3.79
C GLN A 157 9.94 -6.91 -4.21
N GLY A 158 10.84 -7.59 -3.51
CA GLY A 158 12.27 -7.60 -3.82
C GLY A 158 13.03 -6.35 -3.40
N LEU A 159 12.43 -5.48 -2.57
CA LEU A 159 13.11 -4.28 -2.07
C LEU A 159 14.01 -4.58 -0.87
N VAL A 160 13.69 -5.64 -0.13
CA VAL A 160 14.51 -6.14 0.98
C VAL A 160 14.71 -7.64 0.87
N GLU A 161 15.81 -8.13 1.40
CA GLU A 161 16.13 -9.55 1.53
C GLU A 161 16.12 -9.96 3.00
N LYS A 162 15.84 -11.25 3.25
CA LYS A 162 15.92 -11.83 4.58
C LYS A 162 17.01 -12.89 4.59
N GLU A 163 18.08 -12.64 5.33
CA GLU A 163 19.08 -13.67 5.56
C GLU A 163 18.51 -14.82 6.39
N ALA A 164 19.04 -16.03 6.18
CA ALA A 164 18.58 -17.25 6.83
C ALA A 164 18.59 -17.18 8.37
N TYR A 165 19.44 -16.32 8.97
CA TYR A 165 19.69 -16.31 10.40
C TYR A 165 19.46 -14.97 11.12
N GLY A 166 18.89 -13.93 10.49
CA GLY A 166 18.41 -12.82 11.31
C GLY A 166 18.16 -11.49 10.64
N ASP A 167 18.99 -11.09 9.69
CA ASP A 167 19.01 -9.69 9.28
C ASP A 167 18.11 -9.45 8.06
N TRP A 168 17.39 -8.34 8.10
CA TRP A 168 16.73 -7.77 6.93
C TRP A 168 17.74 -6.85 6.25
N LEU A 169 17.93 -7.04 4.95
CA LEU A 169 18.91 -6.32 4.15
C LEU A 169 18.23 -5.55 3.02
N ALA A 170 18.78 -4.41 2.62
CA ALA A 170 18.32 -3.67 1.46
C ALA A 170 19.50 -3.14 0.66
N GLY A 171 19.39 -3.26 -0.66
CA GLY A 171 20.42 -2.81 -1.59
C GLY A 171 21.71 -3.64 -1.50
N PRO A 172 22.79 -3.20 -2.17
CA PRO A 172 22.81 -2.03 -3.05
C PRO A 172 22.09 -2.35 -4.37
N LEU A 173 21.45 -1.36 -4.95
CA LEU A 173 20.88 -1.49 -6.28
C LEU A 173 21.98 -1.31 -7.32
N THR A 174 22.41 -2.42 -7.92
CA THR A 174 23.52 -2.44 -8.88
C THR A 174 23.04 -2.42 -10.32
N ALA A 175 23.85 -1.92 -11.26
CA ALA A 175 23.54 -2.00 -12.68
C ALA A 175 23.31 -3.45 -13.15
N GLN A 176 24.04 -4.41 -12.57
CA GLN A 176 23.87 -5.83 -12.85
C GLN A 176 22.49 -6.33 -12.41
N SER A 177 22.06 -6.02 -11.18
CA SER A 177 20.73 -6.40 -10.69
C SER A 177 19.60 -5.80 -11.53
N VAL A 178 19.78 -4.58 -12.06
CA VAL A 178 18.82 -3.97 -12.98
C VAL A 178 18.77 -4.74 -14.30
N ILE A 179 19.92 -5.10 -14.86
CA ILE A 179 19.98 -5.87 -16.11
C ILE A 179 19.26 -7.21 -15.95
N GLU A 180 19.55 -7.96 -14.88
CA GLU A 180 18.93 -9.25 -14.56
C GLU A 180 17.42 -9.13 -14.39
N ASN A 181 16.96 -8.08 -13.69
CA ASN A 181 15.53 -7.79 -13.54
C ASN A 181 14.85 -7.53 -14.89
N TYR A 182 15.47 -6.77 -15.78
CA TYR A 182 14.91 -6.54 -17.12
C TYR A 182 14.96 -7.78 -18.02
N GLU A 183 15.93 -8.67 -17.86
CA GLU A 183 15.96 -9.97 -18.55
C GLU A 183 14.75 -10.82 -18.16
N LEU A 184 14.43 -10.88 -16.87
CA LEU A 184 13.22 -11.53 -16.37
C LEU A 184 11.97 -10.84 -16.93
N ARG A 185 11.87 -9.51 -16.86
CA ARG A 185 10.71 -8.77 -17.37
C ARG A 185 10.47 -8.97 -18.86
N LEU A 186 11.53 -8.99 -19.68
CA LEU A 186 11.43 -9.23 -21.13
C LEU A 186 10.85 -10.61 -21.47
N ILE A 187 11.09 -11.61 -20.63
CA ILE A 187 10.53 -12.95 -20.80
C ILE A 187 9.11 -13.02 -20.24
N LEU A 188 8.91 -12.47 -19.04
CA LEU A 188 7.70 -12.73 -18.24
C LEU A 188 6.56 -11.76 -18.54
N GLU A 189 6.82 -10.48 -18.80
CA GLU A 189 5.75 -9.49 -19.02
C GLU A 189 5.00 -9.67 -20.34
N PRO A 190 5.62 -9.95 -21.50
CA PRO A 190 4.88 -10.23 -22.73
C PRO A 190 4.00 -11.47 -22.58
N LEU A 191 4.51 -12.53 -21.92
CA LEU A 191 3.73 -13.72 -21.62
C LEU A 191 2.56 -13.40 -20.68
N ALA A 192 2.79 -12.55 -19.67
CA ALA A 192 1.76 -12.10 -18.74
C ALA A 192 0.65 -11.33 -19.45
N LEU A 193 1.04 -10.31 -20.22
CA LEU A 193 0.12 -9.45 -20.95
C LEU A 193 -0.74 -10.30 -21.89
N LYS A 194 -0.12 -11.18 -22.67
CA LYS A 194 -0.84 -12.07 -23.61
C LYS A 194 -1.85 -12.97 -22.89
N ALA A 195 -1.49 -13.50 -21.72
CA ALA A 195 -2.39 -14.34 -20.93
C ALA A 195 -3.55 -13.56 -20.31
N ASN A 196 -3.31 -12.31 -19.91
CA ASN A 196 -4.27 -11.53 -19.13
C ASN A 196 -5.18 -10.64 -19.96
N ILE A 197 -4.76 -10.22 -21.16
CA ILE A 197 -5.45 -9.16 -21.93
C ILE A 197 -6.93 -9.47 -22.20
N HIS A 198 -7.30 -10.74 -22.36
CA HIS A 198 -8.68 -11.19 -22.56
C HIS A 198 -9.59 -11.03 -21.33
N HIS A 199 -9.00 -10.81 -20.15
CA HIS A 199 -9.71 -10.58 -18.89
C HIS A 199 -9.82 -9.10 -18.51
N ILE A 200 -9.16 -8.23 -19.26
CA ILE A 200 -9.19 -6.78 -19.05
C ILE A 200 -10.31 -6.19 -19.90
N SER A 201 -11.15 -5.33 -19.30
CA SER A 201 -12.23 -4.71 -20.05
C SER A 201 -11.70 -3.60 -20.96
N TYR A 202 -12.43 -3.33 -22.04
CA TYR A 202 -12.13 -2.20 -22.92
C TYR A 202 -12.12 -0.87 -22.14
N GLU A 203 -13.04 -0.72 -21.18
CA GLU A 203 -13.15 0.46 -20.33
C GLU A 203 -11.89 0.65 -19.46
N ASP A 204 -11.35 -0.42 -18.88
CA ASP A 204 -10.13 -0.35 -18.08
C ASP A 204 -8.95 0.16 -18.92
N ILE A 205 -8.73 -0.40 -20.12
CA ILE A 205 -7.66 0.04 -21.03
C ILE A 205 -7.86 1.51 -21.42
N GLN A 206 -9.10 1.91 -21.68
CA GLN A 206 -9.42 3.30 -22.01
C GLN A 206 -9.13 4.26 -20.85
N GLN A 207 -9.42 3.86 -19.60
CA GLN A 207 -9.07 4.66 -18.42
C GLN A 207 -7.56 4.80 -18.25
N MET A 208 -6.80 3.71 -18.43
CA MET A 208 -5.33 3.74 -18.41
C MET A 208 -4.78 4.70 -19.48
N LEU A 209 -5.30 4.63 -20.70
CA LEU A 209 -4.90 5.51 -21.81
C LEU A 209 -5.25 6.98 -21.54
N ASN A 210 -6.40 7.24 -20.92
CA ASN A 210 -6.79 8.60 -20.52
C ASN A 210 -5.82 9.19 -19.48
N ARG A 211 -5.33 8.39 -18.54
CA ARG A 211 -4.30 8.84 -17.57
C ARG A 211 -3.01 9.25 -18.28
N ILE A 212 -2.56 8.48 -19.27
CA ILE A 212 -1.37 8.82 -20.08
C ILE A 212 -1.60 10.12 -20.86
N ARG A 213 -2.73 10.24 -21.56
CA ARG A 213 -3.06 11.44 -22.34
C ARG A 213 -3.20 12.69 -21.46
N TYR A 214 -3.74 12.54 -20.25
CA TYR A 214 -3.76 13.61 -19.25
C TYR A 214 -2.33 14.03 -18.90
N ALA A 215 -1.43 13.09 -18.58
CA ALA A 215 -0.05 13.39 -18.25
C ALA A 215 0.72 14.06 -19.43
N GLN A 216 0.44 13.66 -20.67
CA GLN A 216 1.06 14.26 -21.87
C GLN A 216 0.60 15.71 -22.11
N THR A 217 -0.66 16.02 -21.79
CA THR A 217 -1.28 17.34 -22.02
C THR A 217 -1.04 18.32 -20.88
N HIS A 218 -1.10 17.85 -19.63
CA HIS A 218 -1.01 18.65 -18.42
C HIS A 218 0.34 18.43 -17.72
N LYS A 219 1.44 18.66 -18.44
CA LYS A 219 2.81 18.40 -17.96
C LYS A 219 3.14 19.00 -16.59
N GLN A 220 2.47 20.11 -16.24
CA GLN A 220 2.70 20.85 -14.99
C GLN A 220 2.01 20.20 -13.78
N ASP A 221 1.02 19.35 -14.04
CA ASP A 221 0.23 18.64 -13.02
C ASP A 221 0.74 17.19 -12.82
N VAL A 222 1.77 16.79 -13.57
CA VAL A 222 2.38 15.46 -13.45
C VAL A 222 3.16 15.38 -12.15
N ASN A 223 2.71 14.51 -11.26
CA ASN A 223 3.38 14.20 -9.99
C ASN A 223 3.81 12.72 -9.94
N ALA A 224 4.64 12.38 -8.95
CA ALA A 224 5.17 11.03 -8.77
C ALA A 224 4.09 9.96 -8.62
N SER A 225 2.94 10.30 -8.00
CA SER A 225 1.82 9.37 -7.81
C SER A 225 1.14 9.04 -9.14
N LEU A 226 0.95 10.01 -10.03
CA LEU A 226 0.36 9.77 -11.35
C LEU A 226 1.27 8.90 -12.20
N ILE A 227 2.58 9.18 -12.21
CA ILE A 227 3.56 8.34 -12.93
C ILE A 227 3.59 6.92 -12.37
N GLN A 228 3.56 6.77 -11.04
CA GLN A 228 3.48 5.45 -10.41
C GLN A 228 2.22 4.69 -10.84
N GLN A 229 1.08 5.37 -10.93
CA GLN A 229 -0.16 4.75 -11.40
C GLN A 229 -0.05 4.30 -12.85
N ILE A 230 0.55 5.11 -13.74
CA ILE A 230 0.74 4.76 -15.16
C ILE A 230 1.67 3.54 -15.31
N GLU A 231 2.79 3.53 -14.59
CA GLU A 231 3.71 2.39 -14.55
C GLU A 231 3.02 1.12 -13.99
N ALA A 232 2.23 1.27 -12.93
CA ALA A 232 1.46 0.18 -12.34
C ALA A 232 0.36 -0.32 -13.27
N ASP A 233 -0.32 0.54 -14.03
CA ASP A 233 -1.32 0.15 -15.01
C ASP A 233 -0.73 -0.83 -16.04
N LEU A 234 0.39 -0.47 -16.66
CA LEU A 234 1.02 -1.33 -17.67
C LEU A 234 1.69 -2.57 -17.05
N HIS A 235 2.60 -2.38 -16.10
CA HIS A 235 3.46 -3.46 -15.65
C HIS A 235 2.83 -4.33 -14.57
N GLN A 236 1.90 -3.80 -13.77
CA GLN A 236 1.27 -4.58 -12.72
C GLN A 236 -0.15 -4.95 -13.14
N THR A 237 -1.02 -4.00 -13.46
CA THR A 237 -2.44 -4.30 -13.70
C THR A 237 -2.62 -5.19 -14.94
N LEU A 238 -1.99 -4.85 -16.08
CA LEU A 238 -2.10 -5.68 -17.28
C LEU A 238 -1.31 -7.00 -17.17
N CYS A 239 -0.23 -7.04 -16.39
CA CYS A 239 0.64 -8.22 -16.29
C CYS A 239 0.47 -9.07 -15.00
N ASN A 240 -0.44 -8.73 -14.06
CA ASN A 240 -0.48 -9.37 -12.73
C ASN A 240 -1.83 -9.94 -12.30
N ILE A 241 -2.91 -9.85 -13.07
CA ILE A 241 -4.21 -10.29 -12.54
C ILE A 241 -4.39 -11.80 -12.74
N LYS A 242 -4.02 -12.56 -11.69
CA LYS A 242 -4.32 -13.98 -11.47
C LYS A 242 -3.62 -14.97 -12.39
N TRP A 243 -2.29 -14.90 -12.41
CA TRP A 243 -1.48 -16.05 -12.81
C TRP A 243 -1.87 -17.27 -11.95
N HIS A 244 -2.25 -18.38 -12.59
CA HIS A 244 -2.43 -19.65 -11.89
C HIS A 244 -1.13 -20.10 -11.18
N ASN A 245 0.03 -19.66 -11.70
CA ASN A 245 1.33 -19.94 -11.12
C ASN A 245 1.82 -18.79 -10.24
N GLN A 246 1.50 -18.86 -8.95
CA GLN A 246 1.93 -17.87 -7.95
C GLN A 246 3.45 -17.71 -7.84
N LYS A 247 4.24 -18.75 -8.15
CA LYS A 247 5.71 -18.65 -8.12
C LYS A 247 6.21 -17.70 -9.20
N MET A 248 5.63 -17.78 -10.40
CA MET A 248 6.00 -16.92 -11.52
C MET A 248 5.56 -15.48 -11.29
N ALA A 249 4.36 -15.27 -10.71
CA ALA A 249 3.90 -13.95 -10.29
C ALA A 249 4.87 -13.30 -9.30
N ASN A 250 5.35 -14.05 -8.30
CA ASN A 250 6.31 -13.53 -7.33
C ASN A 250 7.65 -13.15 -7.97
N ILE A 251 8.16 -13.98 -8.90
CA ILE A 251 9.40 -13.67 -9.64
C ILE A 251 9.22 -12.39 -10.47
N LEU A 252 8.10 -12.26 -11.17
CA LEU A 252 7.82 -11.07 -11.98
C LEU A 252 7.67 -9.81 -11.11
N TYR A 253 6.90 -9.90 -10.02
CA TYR A 253 6.68 -8.80 -9.09
C TYR A 253 7.99 -8.32 -8.46
N ASN A 254 8.89 -9.24 -8.10
CA ASN A 254 10.23 -8.92 -7.63
C ASN A 254 11.07 -8.22 -8.72
N ALA A 255 11.08 -8.74 -9.95
CA ALA A 255 11.81 -8.13 -11.06
C ALA A 255 11.31 -6.71 -11.41
N GLN A 256 10.03 -6.42 -11.16
CA GLN A 256 9.41 -5.11 -11.34
C GLN A 256 9.84 -4.07 -10.30
N SER A 257 10.54 -4.46 -9.22
CA SER A 257 11.18 -3.51 -8.29
C SER A 257 12.08 -2.51 -9.02
N SER A 258 12.71 -2.91 -10.14
CA SER A 258 13.55 -2.05 -10.99
C SER A 258 12.84 -0.81 -11.53
N ILE A 259 11.50 -0.81 -11.62
CA ILE A 259 10.69 0.36 -12.01
C ILE A 259 10.92 1.55 -11.04
N LEU A 260 11.24 1.24 -9.77
CA LEU A 260 11.43 2.24 -8.73
C LEU A 260 12.55 3.23 -8.99
N ILE A 261 13.55 2.81 -9.76
CA ILE A 261 14.69 3.64 -10.15
C ILE A 261 14.21 4.90 -10.87
N SER A 262 13.28 4.74 -11.81
CA SER A 262 12.74 5.84 -12.60
C SER A 262 12.00 6.85 -11.72
N ARG A 263 11.37 6.40 -10.62
CA ARG A 263 10.71 7.27 -9.65
C ARG A 263 11.72 8.02 -8.78
N VAL A 264 12.65 7.30 -8.17
CA VAL A 264 13.60 7.90 -7.21
C VAL A 264 14.45 8.97 -7.88
N ILE A 265 14.84 8.73 -9.13
CA ILE A 265 15.65 9.67 -9.90
C ILE A 265 14.85 10.89 -10.33
N HIS A 266 13.58 10.73 -10.67
CA HIS A 266 12.71 11.88 -10.88
C HIS A 266 12.64 12.78 -9.67
N ASP A 267 12.35 12.20 -8.50
CA ASP A 267 12.17 12.96 -7.27
C ASP A 267 13.48 13.64 -6.83
N ALA A 268 14.62 13.02 -7.12
CA ALA A 268 15.94 13.53 -6.74
C ALA A 268 16.46 14.64 -7.64
N ILE A 269 16.28 14.54 -8.95
CA ILE A 269 16.99 15.39 -9.92
C ILE A 269 16.11 16.03 -10.99
N HIS A 270 14.78 15.81 -10.96
CA HIS A 270 13.82 16.29 -11.97
C HIS A 270 14.27 16.03 -13.42
N LEU A 271 15.14 15.04 -13.63
CA LEU A 271 15.82 14.79 -14.91
C LEU A 271 15.10 13.77 -15.79
N SER A 272 14.06 13.11 -15.31
CA SER A 272 13.31 12.14 -16.10
C SER A 272 12.32 12.85 -17.00
N ASN A 273 12.71 13.03 -18.26
CA ASN A 273 11.77 13.36 -19.31
C ASN A 273 10.87 12.13 -19.58
N TYR A 274 9.79 12.01 -18.82
CA TYR A 274 8.82 10.92 -18.94
C TYR A 274 8.11 10.90 -20.29
N GLU A 275 8.23 11.94 -21.10
CA GLU A 275 7.64 12.04 -22.43
C GLU A 275 7.85 10.77 -23.26
N LEU A 276 9.09 10.28 -23.34
CA LEU A 276 9.40 9.06 -24.09
C LEU A 276 8.73 7.81 -23.51
N MET A 277 8.67 7.70 -22.18
CA MET A 277 7.98 6.58 -21.53
C MET A 277 6.47 6.65 -21.79
N LEU A 278 5.87 7.85 -21.67
CA LEU A 278 4.44 8.07 -21.91
C LEU A 278 4.07 7.79 -23.36
N GLU A 279 4.92 8.17 -24.32
CA GLU A 279 4.75 7.82 -25.74
C GLU A 279 4.79 6.31 -25.98
N GLU A 280 5.76 5.62 -25.38
CA GLU A 280 5.87 4.15 -25.46
C GLU A 280 4.63 3.47 -24.83
N HIS A 281 4.19 3.89 -23.65
CA HIS A 281 3.01 3.35 -22.98
C HIS A 281 1.73 3.62 -23.77
N ASN A 282 1.58 4.83 -24.32
CA ASN A 282 0.44 5.21 -25.16
C ASN A 282 0.35 4.28 -26.39
N ALA A 283 1.46 4.07 -27.11
CA ALA A 283 1.50 3.18 -28.28
C ALA A 283 1.09 1.73 -27.93
N ILE A 284 1.54 1.21 -26.78
CA ILE A 284 1.14 -0.11 -26.30
C ILE A 284 -0.37 -0.16 -26.06
N LEU A 285 -0.92 0.77 -25.26
CA LEU A 285 -2.33 0.75 -24.92
C LEU A 285 -3.25 1.01 -26.12
N GLU A 286 -2.86 1.87 -27.07
CA GLU A 286 -3.62 2.08 -28.30
C GLU A 286 -3.68 0.83 -29.18
N ALA A 287 -2.57 0.08 -29.29
CA ALA A 287 -2.55 -1.19 -30.00
C ALA A 287 -3.48 -2.21 -29.33
N LEU A 288 -3.43 -2.31 -28.00
CA LEU A 288 -4.30 -3.21 -27.23
C LEU A 288 -5.78 -2.81 -27.35
N LEU A 289 -6.09 -1.51 -27.28
CA LEU A 289 -7.46 -0.98 -27.42
C LEU A 289 -8.05 -1.27 -28.81
N CYS A 290 -7.23 -1.26 -29.85
CA CYS A 290 -7.62 -1.64 -31.22
C CYS A 290 -7.74 -3.16 -31.44
N GLY A 291 -7.41 -3.99 -30.43
CA GLY A 291 -7.40 -5.45 -30.54
C GLY A 291 -6.14 -6.02 -31.22
N SER A 292 -5.13 -5.19 -31.51
CA SER A 292 -3.86 -5.59 -32.11
C SER A 292 -2.88 -6.12 -31.05
N ILE A 293 -3.22 -7.26 -30.43
CA ILE A 293 -2.45 -7.83 -29.30
C ILE A 293 -0.97 -8.07 -29.67
N ASP A 294 -0.70 -8.66 -30.83
CA ASP A 294 0.69 -8.96 -31.25
C ASP A 294 1.53 -7.68 -31.44
N GLN A 295 0.92 -6.59 -31.92
CA GLN A 295 1.60 -5.29 -32.00
C GLN A 295 1.83 -4.68 -30.61
N GLY A 296 0.86 -4.80 -29.71
CA GLY A 296 1.01 -4.36 -28.32
C GLY A 296 2.16 -5.09 -27.60
N LEU A 297 2.35 -6.38 -27.87
CA LEU A 297 3.47 -7.17 -27.35
C LEU A 297 4.82 -6.70 -27.92
N GLU A 298 4.92 -6.46 -29.23
CA GLU A 298 6.13 -5.91 -29.85
C GLU A 298 6.51 -4.55 -29.26
N TYR A 299 5.50 -3.68 -29.04
CA TYR A 299 5.72 -2.38 -28.40
C TYR A 299 6.14 -2.51 -26.93
N LEU A 300 5.58 -3.48 -26.18
CA LEU A 300 6.00 -3.75 -24.81
C LEU A 300 7.45 -4.23 -24.75
N GLU A 301 7.86 -5.17 -25.61
CA GLU A 301 9.25 -5.64 -25.66
C GLU A 301 10.22 -4.50 -25.96
N LYS A 302 9.89 -3.66 -26.94
CA LYS A 302 10.69 -2.48 -27.30
C LYS A 302 10.77 -1.49 -26.13
N HIS A 303 9.65 -1.23 -25.46
CA HIS A 303 9.60 -0.39 -24.27
C HIS A 303 10.53 -0.91 -23.17
N LEU A 304 10.48 -2.22 -22.86
CA LEU A 304 11.33 -2.83 -21.83
C LEU A 304 12.82 -2.74 -22.18
N ILE A 305 13.19 -2.92 -23.47
CA ILE A 305 14.58 -2.73 -23.93
C ILE A 305 15.05 -1.28 -23.72
N ASN A 306 14.19 -0.31 -24.05
CA ASN A 306 14.51 1.10 -23.89
C ASN A 306 14.57 1.51 -22.42
N ALA A 307 13.62 1.04 -21.62
CA ALA A 307 13.55 1.26 -20.18
C ALA A 307 14.80 0.70 -19.48
N LYS A 308 15.26 -0.51 -19.85
CA LYS A 308 16.54 -1.07 -19.37
C LYS A 308 17.71 -0.12 -19.62
N LYS A 309 17.85 0.37 -20.85
CA LYS A 309 18.94 1.30 -21.20
C LYS A 309 18.87 2.56 -20.35
N ARG A 310 17.68 3.16 -20.23
CA ARG A 310 17.47 4.37 -19.40
C ARG A 310 17.83 4.11 -17.93
N SER A 311 17.31 3.03 -17.34
CA SER A 311 17.59 2.68 -15.94
C SER A 311 19.09 2.46 -15.66
N VAL A 312 19.84 1.87 -16.60
CA VAL A 312 21.29 1.71 -16.45
C VAL A 312 22.05 3.04 -16.60
N GLU A 313 21.68 3.89 -17.55
CA GLU A 313 22.30 5.22 -17.68
C GLU A 313 22.04 6.09 -16.45
N TYR A 314 20.84 6.03 -15.92
CA TYR A 314 20.43 6.65 -14.67
C TYR A 314 21.31 6.25 -13.48
N LEU A 315 21.69 4.97 -13.37
CA LEU A 315 22.67 4.49 -12.39
C LEU A 315 24.12 4.93 -12.65
N LYS A 316 24.43 5.65 -13.74
CA LYS A 316 25.73 6.33 -13.87
C LYS A 316 25.68 7.74 -13.28
N VAL A 317 24.50 8.34 -13.30
CA VAL A 317 24.26 9.72 -12.87
C VAL A 317 23.95 9.79 -11.38
N PHE A 318 23.63 8.69 -10.69
CA PHE A 318 23.34 8.75 -9.24
C PHE A 318 24.48 9.31 -8.37
N SER A 319 25.72 9.30 -8.85
CA SER A 319 26.87 9.90 -8.14
C SER A 319 26.71 11.41 -7.87
N ILE A 320 25.76 12.08 -8.55
CA ILE A 320 25.40 13.48 -8.29
C ILE A 320 24.18 13.65 -7.38
N ILE A 321 23.50 12.56 -6.99
CA ILE A 321 22.38 12.59 -6.05
C ILE A 321 22.94 12.68 -4.63
N PRO A 322 22.50 13.63 -3.79
CA PRO A 322 22.97 13.73 -2.41
C PRO A 322 22.53 12.51 -1.60
N GLU A 323 23.45 11.99 -0.78
CA GLU A 323 23.11 10.93 0.18
C GLU A 323 21.98 11.41 1.10
N PRO A 324 20.94 10.58 1.32
CA PRO A 324 19.83 10.94 2.20
C PRO A 324 20.29 10.90 3.66
N ASN A 325 19.52 11.53 4.54
CA ASN A 325 19.66 11.25 5.95
C ASN A 325 19.26 9.79 6.23
N ILE A 326 20.16 9.04 6.86
CA ILE A 326 19.95 7.62 7.19
C ILE A 326 19.10 7.54 8.47
N PRO A 327 17.87 6.98 8.44
CA PRO A 327 17.07 6.82 9.64
C PRO A 327 17.77 5.92 10.68
N PRO A 328 17.45 6.08 11.98
CA PRO A 328 18.14 5.37 13.06
C PRO A 328 17.93 3.84 13.05
N TYR A 329 16.92 3.37 12.31
CA TYR A 329 16.61 1.97 12.11
C TYR A 329 17.36 1.31 10.94
N LEU A 330 18.17 2.08 10.21
CA LEU A 330 19.04 1.59 9.14
C LEU A 330 20.52 1.69 9.55
N GLU A 331 21.27 0.65 9.23
CA GLU A 331 22.72 0.60 9.45
C GLU A 331 23.43 0.29 8.12
N ARG A 332 24.33 1.17 7.68
CA ARG A 332 25.11 0.96 6.45
C ARG A 332 26.15 -0.13 6.68
N ILE A 333 26.17 -1.12 5.81
CA ILE A 333 27.11 -2.26 5.87
C ILE A 333 28.21 -2.11 4.80
N SER A 334 27.88 -1.54 3.64
CA SER A 334 28.84 -1.23 2.57
C SER A 334 28.37 -0.07 1.71
#